data_AF-A0A821UEG8-F1
#
_entry.id   AF-A0A821UEG8-F1
#
_cell.length_a   1.000
_cell.length_b   1.000
_cell.length_c   1.000
_cell.angle_alpha   90.00
_cell.angle_beta   90.00
_cell.angle_gamma   90.00
#
_symmetry.space_group_name_H-M   'P 1'
#
loop_
_entity.id
_entity.type
_entity.pdbx_description
1 polymer ?
#
loop_
_entity_poly.entity_id
_entity_poly.type
_entity_poly.pdbx_seq_one_letter_code
_entity_poly.pdbx_strand_id
1 'polypeptide(L)'
;MSQLCFIKKCTRTSRGLCDCCQQSLCLQHLNEHNALLISQLNPLTDEVNALEDRLKILNIQKSIGNSRKKLEQWREDCHKKIDCLFERKCQELDELVNQKIDQQREALNWVHSKITELIKAQE
;
A
#
# COMPACT_ATOMS: atom_id res chain seq x y z
N MET A 1 -59.44 23.86 -24.34
CA MET A 1 -60.23 23.21 -23.26
C MET A 1 -59.38 23.19 -22.01
N SER A 2 -59.88 23.71 -20.90
CA SER A 2 -59.18 23.78 -19.61
C SER A 2 -59.10 22.37 -18.99
N GLN A 3 -57.90 21.82 -18.85
CA GLN A 3 -57.71 20.55 -18.15
C GLN A 3 -57.79 20.77 -16.63
N LEU A 4 -58.43 19.85 -15.91
CA LEU A 4 -58.46 19.86 -14.45
C LEU A 4 -57.12 19.33 -13.90
N CYS A 5 -56.81 19.72 -12.66
CA CYS A 5 -55.68 19.15 -11.95
C CYS A 5 -55.82 17.61 -11.82
N PHE A 6 -54.74 16.88 -12.04
CA PHE A 6 -54.69 15.41 -11.99
C PHE A 6 -55.08 14.83 -10.61
N ILE A 7 -54.90 15.61 -9.54
CA ILE A 7 -55.25 15.20 -8.18
C ILE A 7 -56.78 15.14 -8.03
N LYS A 8 -57.33 13.95 -7.85
CA LYS A 8 -58.78 13.65 -7.82
C LYS A 8 -59.61 14.49 -6.83
N LYS A 9 -58.98 15.08 -5.80
CA LYS A 9 -59.64 15.95 -4.81
C LYS A 9 -59.53 17.45 -5.13
N CYS A 10 -58.90 17.82 -6.24
CA CYS A 10 -58.67 19.20 -6.62
C CYS A 10 -59.62 19.63 -7.74
N THR A 11 -60.43 20.66 -7.49
CA THR A 11 -61.34 21.24 -8.49
C THR A 11 -60.70 22.35 -9.31
N ARG A 12 -59.42 22.68 -9.06
CA ARG A 12 -58.71 23.77 -9.74
C ARG A 12 -58.27 23.35 -11.14
N THR A 13 -58.33 24.29 -12.08
CA THR A 13 -57.77 24.12 -13.43
C THR A 13 -56.25 23.95 -13.34
N SER A 14 -55.73 23.00 -14.13
CA SER A 14 -54.31 22.82 -14.34
C SER A 14 -53.68 24.11 -14.89
N ARG A 15 -52.48 24.44 -14.40
CA ARG A 15 -51.69 25.60 -14.84
C ARG A 15 -50.33 25.21 -15.41
N GLY A 16 -49.94 23.95 -15.29
CA GLY A 16 -48.68 23.44 -15.83
C GLY A 16 -48.68 21.91 -15.88
N LEU A 17 -47.90 21.38 -16.80
CA LEU A 17 -47.60 19.95 -16.90
C LEU A 17 -46.26 19.72 -16.20
N CYS A 18 -46.17 18.71 -15.34
CA CYS A 18 -44.87 18.28 -14.84
C CYS A 18 -44.22 17.36 -15.88
N ASP A 19 -43.03 17.71 -16.36
CA ASP A 19 -42.34 16.92 -17.39
C ASP A 19 -41.87 15.55 -16.87
N CYS A 20 -41.57 15.44 -15.57
CA CYS A 20 -41.09 14.19 -14.96
C CYS A 20 -42.17 13.10 -14.90
N CYS A 21 -43.42 13.48 -14.59
CA CYS A 21 -44.51 12.52 -14.39
C CYS A 21 -45.66 12.68 -15.39
N GLN A 22 -45.57 13.65 -16.31
CA GLN A 22 -46.57 13.98 -17.32
C GLN A 22 -47.96 14.25 -16.72
N GLN A 23 -48.01 14.79 -15.49
CA GLN A 23 -49.25 15.12 -14.79
C GLN A 23 -49.58 16.61 -14.91
N SER A 24 -50.80 16.91 -15.35
CA SER A 24 -51.36 18.27 -15.40
C SER A 24 -51.73 18.72 -13.99
N LEU A 25 -51.00 19.67 -13.41
CA LEU A 25 -51.15 20.13 -12.03
C LEU A 25 -51.54 21.61 -11.96
N CYS A 26 -52.34 21.95 -10.94
CA CYS A 26 -52.54 23.36 -10.60
C CYS A 26 -51.29 23.92 -9.90
N LEU A 27 -51.15 25.25 -9.87
CA LEU A 27 -49.96 25.91 -9.33
C LEU A 27 -49.58 25.46 -7.90
N GLN A 28 -50.58 25.24 -7.04
CA GLN A 28 -50.33 24.78 -5.67
C GLN A 28 -49.72 23.36 -5.65
N HIS A 29 -50.35 22.42 -6.35
CA HIS A 29 -49.87 21.03 -6.35
C HIS A 29 -48.57 20.87 -7.13
N LEU A 30 -48.28 21.73 -8.11
CA LEU A 30 -46.98 21.77 -8.75
C LEU A 30 -45.88 22.25 -7.78
N ASN A 31 -46.17 23.26 -6.96
CA ASN A 31 -45.24 23.72 -5.92
C ASN A 31 -45.02 22.67 -4.83
N GLU A 32 -46.08 22.00 -4.37
CA GLU A 32 -45.98 20.90 -3.39
C GLU A 32 -45.20 19.71 -3.96
N HIS A 33 -45.44 19.36 -5.23
CA HIS A 33 -44.70 18.32 -5.94
C HIS A 33 -43.21 18.67 -6.06
N ASN A 34 -42.89 19.90 -6.44
CA ASN A 34 -41.49 20.37 -6.48
C ASN A 34 -40.84 20.39 -5.10
N ALA A 35 -41.57 20.81 -4.05
CA ALA A 35 -41.08 20.79 -2.69
C ALA A 35 -40.77 19.36 -2.21
N LEU A 36 -41.65 18.40 -2.53
CA LEU A 36 -41.42 16.98 -2.25
C LEU A 36 -40.19 16.44 -2.98
N LEU A 37 -40.03 16.78 -4.26
CA LEU A 37 -38.84 16.39 -5.03
C LEU A 37 -37.56 16.96 -4.40
N ILE A 38 -37.54 18.26 -4.08
CA ILE A 38 -36.39 18.91 -3.43
C ILE A 38 -36.09 18.25 -2.08
N SER A 39 -37.13 17.94 -1.30
CA SER A 39 -36.96 17.29 0.01
C SER A 39 -36.36 15.88 -0.07
N GLN A 40 -36.50 15.20 -1.21
CA GLN A 40 -35.91 13.89 -1.45
C GLN A 40 -34.51 13.97 -2.10
N LEU A 41 -34.29 14.94 -2.97
CA LEU A 41 -33.02 15.12 -3.69
C LEU A 41 -31.91 15.70 -2.82
N ASN A 42 -32.25 16.59 -1.88
CA ASN A 42 -31.25 17.20 -0.99
C ASN A 42 -30.55 16.14 -0.11
N PRO A 43 -31.26 15.23 0.60
CA PRO A 43 -30.62 14.16 1.35
C PRO A 43 -29.75 13.24 0.50
N LEU A 44 -30.19 12.91 -0.73
CA LEU A 44 -29.39 12.08 -1.63
C LEU A 44 -28.09 12.78 -2.04
N THR A 45 -28.15 14.10 -2.24
CA THR A 45 -26.96 14.91 -2.54
C THR A 45 -26.01 14.92 -1.34
N ASP A 46 -26.54 15.07 -0.13
CA ASP A 46 -25.75 15.01 1.10
C ASP A 46 -25.10 13.64 1.30
N GLU A 47 -25.82 12.55 1.02
CA GLU A 47 -25.28 11.18 1.06
C GLU A 47 -24.17 10.96 0.03
N VAL A 48 -24.35 11.45 -1.20
CA VAL A 48 -23.31 11.36 -2.26
C VAL A 48 -22.07 12.14 -1.84
N ASN A 49 -22.22 13.36 -1.31
CA ASN A 49 -21.10 14.16 -0.81
C ASN A 49 -20.38 13.45 0.35
N ALA A 50 -21.13 12.86 1.29
CA ALA A 50 -20.54 12.10 2.40
C ALA A 50 -19.78 10.85 1.90
N LEU A 51 -20.27 10.17 0.86
CA LEU A 51 -19.57 9.06 0.22
C LEU A 51 -18.30 9.53 -0.50
N GLU A 52 -18.35 10.68 -1.18
CA GLU A 52 -17.18 11.28 -1.83
C GLU A 52 -16.09 11.64 -0.80
N ASP A 53 -16.47 12.24 0.32
CA ASP A 53 -15.53 12.56 1.40
C ASP A 53 -14.94 11.31 2.04
N ARG A 54 -15.74 10.25 2.24
CA ARG A 54 -15.23 8.94 2.70
C ARG A 54 -14.25 8.32 1.71
N LEU A 55 -14.51 8.45 0.41
CA LEU A 55 -13.59 7.99 -0.64
C LEU A 55 -12.28 8.80 -0.64
N LYS A 56 -12.33 10.12 -0.41
CA LYS A 56 -11.13 10.95 -0.23
C LYS A 56 -10.33 10.54 1.01
N ILE A 57 -11.01 10.18 2.11
CA ILE A 57 -10.39 9.72 3.35
C ILE A 57 -9.75 8.34 3.20
N LEU A 58 -10.28 7.47 2.32
CA LEU A 58 -9.62 6.25 1.88
C LEU A 58 -8.36 6.63 1.10
N ASN A 59 -7.33 7.01 1.85
CA ASN A 59 -6.05 7.48 1.35
C ASN A 59 -5.23 6.27 0.91
N ILE A 60 -5.71 5.63 -0.17
CA ILE A 60 -5.12 4.49 -0.83
C ILE A 60 -3.66 4.79 -1.18
N GLN A 61 -3.37 6.04 -1.57
CA GLN A 61 -2.01 6.50 -1.83
C GLN A 61 -1.11 6.42 -0.59
N LYS A 62 -1.59 6.84 0.59
CA LYS A 62 -0.86 6.68 1.85
C LYS A 62 -0.66 5.21 2.22
N SER A 63 -1.67 4.36 2.02
CA SER A 63 -1.56 2.92 2.27
C SER A 63 -0.52 2.26 1.35
N ILE A 64 -0.56 2.56 0.05
CA ILE A 64 0.42 2.11 -0.94
C ILE A 64 1.81 2.64 -0.60
N GLY A 65 1.93 3.93 -0.25
CA GLY A 65 3.19 4.55 0.15
C GLY A 65 3.81 3.88 1.37
N ASN A 66 3.02 3.60 2.40
CA ASN A 66 3.47 2.86 3.59
C ASN A 66 3.91 1.44 3.25
N SER A 67 3.16 0.74 2.39
CA SER A 67 3.50 -0.62 1.95
C SER A 67 4.81 -0.63 1.16
N ARG A 68 5.00 0.33 0.26
CA ARG A 68 6.27 0.50 -0.49
C ARG A 68 7.45 0.77 0.43
N LYS A 69 7.30 1.63 1.44
CA LYS A 69 8.36 1.88 2.44
C LYS A 69 8.75 0.61 3.20
N LYS A 70 7.77 -0.21 3.61
CA LYS A 70 8.04 -1.49 4.27
C LYS A 70 8.80 -2.46 3.36
N LEU A 71 8.46 -2.49 2.08
CA LEU A 71 9.15 -3.32 1.10
C LEU A 71 10.59 -2.86 0.88
N GLU A 72 10.84 -1.55 0.80
CA GLU A 72 12.21 -1.02 0.67
C GLU A 72 13.04 -1.35 1.91
N GLN A 73 12.47 -1.16 3.11
CA GLN A 73 13.16 -1.54 4.35
C GLN A 73 13.51 -3.03 4.38
N TRP A 74 12.55 -3.88 4.00
CA TRP A 74 12.78 -5.33 3.95
C TRP A 74 13.91 -5.68 2.97
N ARG A 75 13.95 -5.03 1.81
CA ARG A 75 15.02 -5.21 0.83
C ARG A 75 16.39 -4.82 1.39
N GLU A 76 16.48 -3.65 2.01
CA GLU A 76 17.72 -3.18 2.65
C GLU A 76 18.20 -4.13 3.75
N ASP A 77 17.28 -4.60 4.60
CA ASP A 77 17.59 -5.53 5.69
C ASP A 77 18.09 -6.88 5.16
N CYS A 78 17.51 -7.36 4.06
CA CYS A 78 17.96 -8.57 3.38
C CYS A 78 19.37 -8.41 2.82
N HIS A 79 19.67 -7.31 2.12
CA HIS A 79 21.01 -7.06 1.61
C HIS A 79 22.04 -7.02 2.73
N LYS A 80 21.78 -6.27 3.81
CA LYS A 80 22.66 -6.22 4.99
C LYS A 80 22.95 -7.61 5.55
N LYS A 81 21.94 -8.47 5.66
CA LYS A 81 22.12 -9.84 6.15
C LYS A 81 22.99 -10.69 5.23
N ILE A 82 22.82 -10.54 3.92
CA ILE A 82 23.63 -11.23 2.92
C ILE A 82 25.09 -10.75 3.02
N ASP A 83 25.32 -9.44 3.11
CA ASP A 83 26.65 -8.85 3.22
C ASP A 83 27.36 -9.31 4.51
N CYS A 84 26.68 -9.25 5.66
CA CYS A 84 27.25 -9.75 6.91
C CYS A 84 27.58 -11.25 6.86
N LEU A 85 26.74 -12.06 6.20
CA LEU A 85 27.01 -13.48 6.03
C LEU A 85 28.24 -13.71 5.15
N PHE A 86 28.36 -12.97 4.06
CA PHE A 86 29.48 -13.03 3.14
C PHE A 86 30.79 -12.67 3.84
N GLU A 87 30.83 -11.52 4.52
CA GLU A 87 32.01 -11.05 5.26
C GLU A 87 32.47 -12.07 6.30
N ARG A 88 31.52 -12.63 7.07
CA ARG A 88 31.83 -13.67 8.04
C ARG A 88 32.43 -14.91 7.38
N LYS A 89 31.92 -15.32 6.22
CA LYS A 89 32.47 -16.48 5.49
C LYS A 89 33.85 -16.22 4.92
N CYS A 90 34.15 -14.99 4.50
CA CYS A 90 35.51 -14.60 4.12
C CYS A 90 36.46 -14.71 5.32
N GLN A 91 36.07 -14.18 6.49
CA GLN A 91 36.88 -14.27 7.71
C GLN A 91 37.13 -15.72 8.14
N GLU A 92 36.08 -16.56 8.14
CA GLU A 92 36.22 -17.99 8.45
C GLU A 92 37.21 -18.68 7.49
N LEU A 93 37.20 -18.32 6.21
CA LEU A 93 38.14 -18.86 5.23
C LEU A 93 39.58 -18.39 5.49
N ASP A 94 39.78 -17.10 5.76
CA ASP A 94 41.09 -16.52 6.05
C ASP A 94 41.71 -17.18 7.29
N GLU A 95 40.92 -17.38 8.35
CA GLU A 95 41.36 -18.10 9.56
C GLU A 95 41.79 -19.53 9.24
N LEU A 96 41.00 -20.26 8.45
CA LEU A 96 41.29 -21.65 8.08
C LEU A 96 42.56 -21.76 7.24
N VAL A 97 42.78 -20.83 6.31
CA VAL A 97 43.99 -20.77 5.48
C VAL A 97 45.20 -20.43 6.33
N ASN A 98 45.11 -19.44 7.21
CA ASN A 98 46.20 -19.04 8.09
C ASN A 98 46.61 -20.19 9.03
N GLN A 99 45.65 -20.89 9.62
CA GLN A 99 45.93 -22.07 10.45
C GLN A 99 46.70 -23.15 9.68
N LYS A 100 46.33 -23.42 8.42
CA LYS A 100 47.06 -24.38 7.58
C LYS A 100 48.47 -23.91 7.25
N ILE A 101 48.66 -22.62 6.99
CA ILE A 101 49.99 -22.04 6.73
C ILE A 101 50.88 -22.18 7.97
N ASP A 102 50.35 -21.89 9.15
CA ASP A 102 51.10 -22.02 10.40
C ASP A 102 51.50 -23.47 10.68
N GLN A 103 50.59 -24.42 10.49
CA GLN A 103 50.90 -25.86 10.58
C GLN A 103 52.02 -26.29 9.62
N GLN A 104 51.98 -25.81 8.37
CA GLN A 104 53.03 -26.10 7.40
C GLN A 104 54.37 -25.47 7.79
N ARG A 105 54.34 -24.26 8.36
CA ARG A 105 55.54 -23.55 8.82
C ARG A 105 56.19 -24.27 10.00
N GLU A 106 55.40 -24.76 10.95
CA GLU A 106 55.88 -25.57 12.06
C GLU A 106 56.52 -26.88 11.58
N ALA A 107 55.86 -27.58 10.65
CA ALA A 107 56.41 -28.80 10.05
C ALA A 107 57.75 -28.54 9.34
N LEU A 108 57.86 -27.43 8.60
CA LEU A 108 59.09 -27.04 7.92
C LEU A 108 60.21 -26.72 8.92
N ASN A 109 59.90 -26.00 10.00
CA ASN A 109 60.86 -25.70 11.07
C ASN A 109 61.35 -26.97 11.77
N TRP A 110 60.47 -27.96 11.98
CA TRP A 110 60.83 -29.26 12.53
C TRP A 110 61.82 -30.00 11.62
N VAL A 111 61.54 -30.08 10.31
CA VAL A 111 62.44 -30.70 9.33
C VAL A 111 63.79 -29.99 9.30
N HIS A 112 63.80 -28.65 9.26
CA HIS A 112 65.03 -27.86 9.26
C HIS A 112 65.88 -28.14 10.51
N SER A 113 65.25 -28.22 11.69
CA SER A 113 65.91 -28.57 12.94
C SER A 113 66.55 -29.95 12.86
N LYS A 114 65.82 -30.94 12.33
CA LYS A 114 66.33 -32.31 12.16
C LYS A 114 67.52 -32.39 11.21
N ILE A 115 67.47 -31.67 10.09
CA ILE A 115 68.60 -31.58 9.15
C ILE A 115 69.82 -30.96 9.85
N THR A 116 69.62 -29.87 10.59
CA THR A 116 70.70 -29.19 11.33
C THR A 116 71.37 -30.11 12.35
N GLU A 117 70.59 -30.92 13.07
CA GLU A 117 71.13 -31.93 13.99
C GLU A 117 71.99 -32.98 13.27
N LEU A 118 71.51 -33.49 12.12
CA LEU A 118 72.23 -34.50 11.34
C LEU A 118 73.54 -33.98 10.77
N ILE A 119 73.57 -32.73 10.30
CA ILE A 119 74.80 -32.07 9.81
C ILE A 119 75.83 -31.98 10.95
N LYS A 120 75.42 -31.51 12.13
CA LYS A 120 76.31 -31.42 13.30
C LYS A 120 76.83 -32.77 13.79
N ALA A 121 76.10 -33.86 13.56
CA ALA A 121 76.52 -35.20 13.95
C ALA A 121 77.53 -35.83 12.96
N GLN A 122 77.73 -35.23 11.79
CA GLN A 122 78.72 -35.64 10.80
C GLN A 122 80.05 -34.87 10.89
N GLU A 123 80.10 -33.79 11.68
CA GLU A 123 81.31 -33.05 12.06
C GLU A 123 81.94 -33.63 13.33
#